data_AF-A0A8C7ZK73-F1
#
_entry.id   AF-A0A8C7ZK73-F1
#
_cell.length_a   1.000
_cell.length_b   1.000
_cell.length_c   1.000
_cell.angle_alpha   90.00
_cell.angle_beta   90.00
_cell.angle_gamma   90.00
#
_symmetry.space_group_name_H-M   'P 1'
#
loop_
_entity.id
_entity.type
_entity.pdbx_description
1 polymer ?
#
loop_
_entity_poly.entity_id
_entity_poly.type
_entity_poly.pdbx_seq_one_letter_code
_entity_poly.pdbx_strand_id
1 'polypeptide(L)'
;MIHNIISKILSHRYLFEFMRKKGLLGRSSMRCSTPVINRLFCLQAVVMCVYLELGKLELKGKRVIELGAGTGLVSIVAALLGAHVTVTDRLPALDFLSANVKANLPPDSHDAAVISELTWGEGLERYPAGGFDLVLGADIIYLEDTFASLLRTLLHLCHDTTVVLLSCKIRYERD
;
A
#
# COMPACT_ATOMS: atom_id res chain seq x y z
N MET A 1 -18.97 -3.96 2.48
CA MET A 1 -18.16 -2.93 3.17
C MET A 1 -16.94 -2.54 2.35
N ILE A 2 -16.12 -3.51 1.91
CA ILE A 2 -14.91 -3.30 1.09
C ILE A 2 -15.19 -2.55 -0.22
N HIS A 3 -16.23 -2.94 -0.99
CA HIS A 3 -16.66 -2.21 -2.20
C HIS A 3 -16.92 -0.71 -1.98
N ASN A 4 -17.50 -0.32 -0.84
CA ASN A 4 -17.75 1.10 -0.53
C ASN A 4 -16.45 1.83 -0.19
N ILE A 5 -15.48 1.16 0.45
CA ILE A 5 -14.17 1.73 0.76
C ILE A 5 -13.34 1.89 -0.51
N ILE A 6 -13.32 0.87 -1.37
CA ILE A 6 -12.72 0.94 -2.70
C ILE A 6 -13.34 2.12 -3.46
N SER A 7 -14.67 2.19 -3.57
CA SER A 7 -15.35 3.30 -4.26
C SER A 7 -15.05 4.67 -3.63
N LYS A 8 -15.01 4.78 -2.29
CA LYS A 8 -14.72 6.03 -1.58
C LYS A 8 -13.28 6.51 -1.81
N ILE A 9 -12.30 5.62 -1.70
CA ILE A 9 -10.88 5.92 -1.96
C ILE A 9 -10.64 6.22 -3.44
N LEU A 10 -11.34 5.52 -4.34
CA LEU A 10 -11.26 5.74 -5.77
C LEU A 10 -12.08 6.96 -6.25
N SER A 11 -13.01 7.47 -5.44
CA SER A 11 -13.78 8.66 -5.81
C SER A 11 -12.85 9.88 -5.86
N HIS A 12 -12.93 10.64 -6.96
CA HIS A 12 -12.08 11.82 -7.22
C HIS A 12 -12.01 12.84 -6.08
N ARG A 13 -12.96 12.84 -5.14
CA ARG A 13 -13.07 13.84 -4.07
C ARG A 13 -11.87 13.84 -3.10
N TYR A 14 -11.41 12.67 -2.66
CA TYR A 14 -10.29 12.57 -1.71
C TYR A 14 -8.95 12.85 -2.37
N LEU A 15 -8.81 12.42 -3.62
CA LEU A 15 -7.66 12.71 -4.47
C LEU A 15 -7.52 14.21 -4.75
N PHE A 16 -8.62 14.88 -5.11
CA PHE A 16 -8.63 16.32 -5.32
C PHE A 16 -8.30 17.09 -4.05
N GLU A 17 -8.82 16.68 -2.89
CA GLU A 17 -8.48 17.32 -1.61
C GLU A 17 -7.02 17.12 -1.21
N PHE A 18 -6.46 15.93 -1.44
CA PHE A 18 -5.04 15.64 -1.23
C PHE A 18 -4.14 16.50 -2.15
N MET A 19 -4.43 16.51 -3.45
CA MET A 19 -3.68 17.34 -4.42
C MET A 19 -3.84 18.84 -4.13
N ARG A 20 -5.02 19.28 -3.65
CA ARG A 20 -5.27 20.66 -3.22
C ARG A 20 -4.46 21.02 -1.97
N LYS A 21 -4.41 20.15 -0.96
CA LYS A 21 -3.61 20.37 0.27
C LYS A 21 -2.10 20.43 -0.02
N LYS A 22 -1.61 19.74 -1.05
CA LYS A 22 -0.20 19.75 -1.47
C LYS A 22 0.11 20.82 -2.53
N GLY A 23 -0.84 21.68 -2.90
CA GLY A 23 -0.63 22.74 -3.89
C GLY A 23 -0.39 22.26 -5.33
N LEU A 24 -0.73 21.00 -5.63
CA LEU A 24 -0.48 20.35 -6.93
C LEU A 24 -1.59 20.62 -7.97
N LEU A 25 -2.64 21.36 -7.58
CA LEU A 25 -3.75 21.77 -8.45
C LEU A 25 -3.72 23.30 -8.67
N GLY A 26 -3.28 23.72 -9.85
CA GLY A 26 -3.45 25.10 -10.34
C GLY A 26 -4.91 25.36 -10.75
N ARG A 27 -5.42 26.56 -10.48
CA ARG A 27 -6.79 26.98 -10.84
C ARG A 27 -6.94 27.17 -12.36
N SER A 28 -7.12 26.11 -13.12
CA SER A 28 -7.86 26.13 -14.41
C SER A 28 -7.93 24.72 -14.98
N SER A 29 -9.06 24.39 -15.62
CA SER A 29 -9.32 23.12 -16.30
C SER A 29 -8.18 22.73 -17.25
N MET A 30 -7.50 21.61 -17.00
CA MET A 30 -6.48 21.09 -17.91
C MET A 30 -6.56 19.56 -18.02
N ARG A 31 -6.54 19.11 -19.27
CA ARG A 31 -6.22 17.74 -19.67
C ARG A 31 -4.95 17.31 -18.92
N CYS A 32 -5.05 16.22 -18.18
CA CYS A 32 -4.02 15.82 -17.23
C CYS A 32 -2.84 15.16 -17.94
N SER A 33 -1.73 15.89 -18.04
CA SER A 33 -0.46 15.42 -18.61
C SER A 33 0.67 15.34 -17.56
N THR A 34 0.36 15.26 -16.25
CA THR A 34 1.39 15.20 -15.19
C THR A 34 1.62 13.78 -14.65
N PRO A 35 2.88 13.31 -14.52
CA PRO A 35 3.22 11.95 -14.06
C PRO A 35 2.74 11.60 -12.63
N VAL A 36 2.36 12.61 -11.85
CA VAL A 36 1.95 12.45 -10.44
C VAL A 36 0.53 11.85 -10.32
N ILE A 37 -0.33 12.10 -11.30
CA ILE A 37 -1.73 11.64 -11.26
C ILE A 37 -1.85 10.14 -11.57
N ASN A 38 -0.91 9.56 -12.31
CA ASN A 38 -0.83 8.11 -12.51
C ASN A 38 -0.45 7.33 -11.24
N ARG A 39 0.04 7.99 -10.17
CA ARG A 39 0.39 7.32 -8.90
C ARG A 39 -0.78 7.16 -7.93
N LEU A 40 -1.91 7.82 -8.16
CA LEU A 40 -3.03 7.82 -7.20
C LEU A 40 -4.13 6.79 -7.52
N PHE A 41 -4.05 6.15 -8.69
CA PHE A 41 -4.96 5.09 -9.09
C PHE A 41 -4.18 3.83 -9.49
N CYS A 42 -3.76 3.07 -8.48
CA CYS A 42 -3.13 1.78 -8.71
C CYS A 42 -4.21 0.71 -8.96
N LEU A 43 -4.44 0.34 -10.22
CA LEU A 43 -5.31 -0.81 -10.56
C LEU A 43 -4.85 -2.09 -9.87
N GLN A 44 -3.54 -2.23 -9.62
CA GLN A 44 -2.98 -3.42 -8.98
C GLN A 44 -3.38 -3.54 -7.50
N ALA A 45 -3.58 -2.40 -6.81
CA ALA A 45 -4.10 -2.38 -5.45
C ALA A 45 -5.55 -2.88 -5.43
N VAL A 46 -6.38 -2.48 -6.40
CA VAL A 46 -7.76 -2.97 -6.52
C VAL A 46 -7.79 -4.47 -6.80
N VAL A 47 -6.98 -4.95 -7.75
CA VAL A 47 -6.86 -6.38 -8.05
C VAL A 47 -6.44 -7.18 -6.81
N MET A 48 -5.47 -6.66 -6.05
CA MET A 48 -5.03 -7.30 -4.81
C MET A 48 -6.15 -7.32 -3.76
N CYS A 49 -6.89 -6.23 -3.58
CA CYS A 49 -8.02 -6.19 -2.63
C CYS A 49 -9.07 -7.24 -2.97
N VAL A 50 -9.45 -7.36 -4.25
CA VAL A 50 -10.39 -8.39 -4.71
C VAL A 50 -9.82 -9.78 -4.43
N TYR A 51 -8.53 -10.01 -4.71
CA TYR A 51 -7.88 -11.29 -4.43
C TYR A 51 -7.92 -11.67 -2.94
N LEU A 52 -7.67 -10.72 -2.04
CA LEU A 52 -7.75 -10.94 -0.58
C LEU A 52 -9.20 -11.24 -0.14
N GLU A 53 -10.18 -10.52 -0.69
CA GLU A 53 -11.61 -10.71 -0.37
C GLU A 53 -12.15 -12.06 -0.84
N LEU A 54 -11.57 -12.66 -1.89
CA LEU A 54 -11.90 -14.03 -2.33
C LEU A 54 -11.57 -15.11 -1.27
N GLY A 55 -10.88 -14.77 -0.18
CA GLY A 55 -10.66 -15.68 0.95
C GLY A 55 -9.72 -16.85 0.65
N LYS A 56 -8.90 -16.74 -0.41
CA LYS A 56 -7.89 -17.76 -0.75
C LYS A 56 -6.72 -17.82 0.24
N LEU A 57 -6.61 -16.80 1.10
CA LEU A 57 -5.60 -16.69 2.15
C LEU A 57 -6.30 -16.33 3.46
N GLU A 58 -5.94 -17.04 4.52
CA GLU A 58 -6.37 -16.71 5.87
C GLU A 58 -5.60 -15.50 6.38
N LEU A 59 -6.30 -14.40 6.68
CA LEU A 59 -5.72 -13.14 7.13
C LEU A 59 -5.93 -12.91 8.63
N LYS A 60 -6.90 -13.58 9.25
CA LYS A 60 -7.28 -13.30 10.63
C LYS A 60 -6.11 -13.58 11.58
N GLY A 61 -5.72 -12.57 12.34
CA GLY A 61 -4.62 -12.63 13.30
C GLY A 61 -3.22 -12.69 12.67
N LYS A 62 -3.09 -12.61 11.35
CA LYS A 62 -1.78 -12.62 10.66
C LYS A 62 -1.06 -11.30 10.84
N ARG A 63 0.26 -11.35 10.98
CA ARG A 63 1.15 -10.19 10.91
C ARG A 63 1.48 -9.90 9.45
N VAL A 64 0.99 -8.77 8.97
CA VAL A 64 1.11 -8.36 7.59
C VAL A 64 1.95 -7.08 7.49
N ILE A 65 2.78 -6.96 6.47
CA ILE A 65 3.43 -5.69 6.13
C ILE A 65 3.14 -5.34 4.67
N GLU A 66 2.66 -4.13 4.42
CA GLU A 66 2.53 -3.59 3.07
C GLU A 66 3.71 -2.68 2.75
N LEU A 67 4.42 -2.98 1.67
CA LEU A 67 5.52 -2.18 1.12
C LEU A 67 4.98 -1.19 0.09
N GLY A 68 5.29 0.09 0.25
CA GLY A 68 4.89 1.13 -0.72
C GLY A 68 3.38 1.29 -0.82
N ALA A 69 2.72 1.42 0.33
CA ALA A 69 1.26 1.36 0.44
C ALA A 69 0.51 2.48 -0.29
N GLY A 70 1.16 3.62 -0.57
CA GLY A 70 0.58 4.77 -1.26
C GLY A 70 -0.66 5.32 -0.54
N THR A 71 -1.84 4.91 -0.99
CA THR A 71 -3.13 5.28 -0.36
C THR A 71 -3.47 4.45 0.88
N GLY A 72 -2.83 3.28 1.05
CA GLY A 72 -3.15 2.31 2.11
C GLY A 72 -4.35 1.43 1.83
N LEU A 73 -4.87 1.43 0.59
CA LEU A 73 -6.09 0.70 0.24
C LEU A 73 -5.98 -0.80 0.57
N VAL A 74 -4.89 -1.45 0.20
CA VAL A 74 -4.69 -2.88 0.45
C VAL A 74 -4.59 -3.14 1.95
N SER A 75 -3.80 -2.35 2.68
CA SER A 75 -3.72 -2.46 4.15
C SER A 75 -5.06 -2.27 4.86
N ILE A 76 -5.88 -1.32 4.42
CA ILE A 76 -7.23 -1.11 4.98
C ILE A 76 -8.08 -2.37 4.77
N VAL A 77 -8.06 -2.95 3.57
CA VAL A 77 -8.80 -4.20 3.28
C VAL A 77 -8.25 -5.37 4.10
N ALA A 78 -6.94 -5.53 4.19
CA ALA A 78 -6.32 -6.59 4.98
C ALA A 78 -6.67 -6.49 6.47
N ALA A 79 -6.62 -5.27 7.04
CA ALA A 79 -7.01 -5.01 8.43
C ALA A 79 -8.51 -5.32 8.68
N LEU A 80 -9.39 -4.95 7.75
CA LEU A 80 -10.83 -5.28 7.84
C LEU A 80 -11.11 -6.77 7.73
N LEU A 81 -10.24 -7.52 7.07
CA LEU A 81 -10.27 -8.98 7.02
C LEU A 81 -9.61 -9.64 8.24
N GLY A 82 -9.19 -8.84 9.23
CA GLY A 82 -8.73 -9.31 10.54
C GLY A 82 -7.21 -9.43 10.70
N ALA A 83 -6.42 -8.91 9.76
CA ALA A 83 -4.96 -8.88 9.89
C ALA A 83 -4.48 -7.76 10.83
N HIS A 84 -3.28 -7.95 11.40
CA HIS A 84 -2.50 -6.89 12.05
C HIS A 84 -1.46 -6.37 11.05
N VAL A 85 -1.67 -5.16 10.54
CA VAL A 85 -0.95 -4.64 9.39
C VAL A 85 0.03 -3.55 9.80
N THR A 86 1.30 -3.71 9.42
CA THR A 86 2.27 -2.63 9.37
C THR A 86 2.20 -1.99 7.97
N VAL A 87 1.69 -0.76 7.90
CA VAL A 87 1.47 -0.04 6.65
C VAL A 87 2.67 0.85 6.39
N THR A 88 3.44 0.58 5.34
CA THR A 88 4.70 1.28 5.11
C THR A 88 4.78 2.02 3.77
N ASP A 89 5.39 3.20 3.81
CA ASP A 89 5.81 3.97 2.65
C ASP A 89 6.95 4.91 3.06
N ARG A 90 7.47 5.69 2.13
CA ARG A 90 8.46 6.73 2.39
C ARG A 90 7.84 7.90 3.13
N LEU A 91 8.66 8.62 3.90
CA LEU A 91 8.24 9.74 4.76
C LEU A 91 7.21 10.70 4.12
N PRO A 92 7.34 11.14 2.85
CA PRO A 92 6.41 12.10 2.26
C PRO A 92 4.96 11.61 2.13
N ALA A 93 4.73 10.29 2.18
CA ALA A 93 3.41 9.67 2.03
C ALA A 93 2.70 9.42 3.38
N LEU A 94 3.42 9.43 4.50
CA LEU A 94 2.88 8.93 5.78
C LEU A 94 1.69 9.74 6.32
N ASP A 95 1.70 11.07 6.19
CA ASP A 95 0.57 11.90 6.62
C ASP A 95 -0.71 11.55 5.87
N PHE A 96 -0.58 11.34 4.56
CA PHE A 96 -1.70 10.98 3.69
C PHE A 96 -2.20 9.57 3.98
N LEU A 97 -1.27 8.63 4.11
CA LEU A 97 -1.53 7.25 4.45
C LEU A 97 -2.28 7.14 5.80
N SER A 98 -1.79 7.83 6.83
CA SER A 98 -2.41 7.88 8.17
C SER A 98 -3.82 8.44 8.12
N ALA A 99 -4.05 9.52 7.37
CA ALA A 99 -5.38 10.09 7.20
C ALA A 99 -6.36 9.12 6.52
N ASN A 100 -5.92 8.41 5.47
CA ASN A 100 -6.76 7.42 4.78
C ASN A 100 -7.10 6.22 5.65
N VAL A 101 -6.12 5.68 6.38
CA VAL A 101 -6.33 4.54 7.27
C VAL A 101 -7.35 4.90 8.36
N LYS A 102 -7.15 6.03 9.06
CA LYS A 102 -8.07 6.51 10.10
C LYS A 102 -9.49 6.78 9.59
N ALA A 103 -9.61 7.30 8.37
CA ALA A 103 -10.91 7.65 7.78
C ALA A 103 -11.72 6.45 7.27
N ASN A 104 -11.12 5.25 7.18
CA ASN A 104 -11.75 4.08 6.57
C ASN A 104 -11.72 2.83 7.45
N LEU A 105 -10.91 2.78 8.50
CA LEU A 105 -11.02 1.77 9.55
C LEU A 105 -12.02 2.21 10.64
N PRO A 106 -12.88 1.28 11.13
CA PRO A 106 -13.66 1.50 12.33
C PRO A 106 -12.76 1.88 13.51
N PRO A 107 -13.21 2.74 14.45
CA PRO A 107 -12.43 3.13 15.62
C PRO A 107 -11.85 1.93 16.39
N ASP A 108 -12.64 0.88 16.57
CA ASP A 108 -12.25 -0.34 17.28
C ASP A 108 -11.20 -1.18 16.53
N SER A 109 -10.87 -0.82 15.29
CA SER A 109 -9.89 -1.49 14.45
C SER A 109 -8.69 -0.59 14.11
N HIS A 110 -8.57 0.60 14.72
CA HIS A 110 -7.42 1.48 14.46
C HIS A 110 -6.09 0.84 14.88
N ASP A 111 -6.10 0.03 15.94
CA ASP A 111 -4.92 -0.72 16.40
C ASP A 111 -4.55 -1.89 15.48
N ALA A 112 -5.42 -2.26 14.53
CA ALA A 112 -5.12 -3.28 13.53
C ALA A 112 -4.19 -2.78 12.41
N ALA A 113 -3.94 -1.46 12.31
CA ALA A 113 -3.07 -0.89 11.30
C ALA A 113 -2.10 0.16 11.89
N VAL A 114 -0.80 -0.16 11.87
CA VAL A 114 0.27 0.72 12.35
C VAL A 114 0.99 1.34 11.15
N ILE A 115 1.03 2.68 11.11
CA ILE A 115 1.75 3.43 10.07
C ILE A 115 3.23 3.51 10.43
N SER A 116 4.12 3.20 9.49
CA SER A 116 5.57 3.24 9.71
C SER A 116 6.34 3.67 8.47
N GLU A 117 7.45 4.37 8.66
CA GLU A 117 8.34 4.80 7.56
C GLU A 117 9.27 3.68 7.12
N LEU A 118 9.19 3.27 5.84
CA LEU A 118 10.15 2.35 5.25
C LEU A 118 10.60 2.82 3.87
N THR A 119 11.84 3.31 3.81
CA THR A 119 12.62 3.35 2.57
C THR A 119 13.29 1.99 2.39
N TRP A 120 13.06 1.33 1.26
CA TRP A 120 13.59 -0.03 1.06
C TRP A 120 15.12 -0.06 1.14
N GLY A 121 15.66 -1.10 1.75
CA GLY A 121 17.07 -1.27 2.04
C GLY A 121 17.61 -0.45 3.22
N GLU A 122 16.81 0.40 3.86
CA GLU A 122 17.26 1.32 4.91
C GLU A 122 16.56 1.08 6.26
N GLY A 123 17.34 1.08 7.33
CA GLY A 123 16.83 1.00 8.71
C GLY A 123 15.97 -0.24 8.97
N LEU A 124 16.34 -1.39 8.40
CA LEU A 124 15.55 -2.62 8.43
C LEU A 124 15.50 -3.23 9.85
N GLU A 125 16.50 -2.96 10.68
CA GLU A 125 16.59 -3.38 12.08
C GLU A 125 15.45 -2.85 12.96
N ARG A 126 14.72 -1.82 12.51
CA ARG A 126 13.49 -1.33 13.15
C ARG A 126 12.32 -2.33 13.04
N TYR A 127 12.43 -3.29 12.13
CA TYR A 127 11.43 -4.32 11.89
C TYR A 127 11.97 -5.69 12.31
N PRO A 128 11.13 -6.55 12.92
CA PRO A 128 11.55 -7.90 13.28
C PRO A 128 11.95 -8.69 12.03
N ALA A 129 13.19 -9.21 12.03
CA ALA A 129 13.66 -10.08 10.95
C ALA A 129 12.81 -11.35 10.90
N GLY A 130 12.28 -11.69 9.72
CA GLY A 130 11.35 -12.80 9.56
C GLY A 130 10.04 -12.65 10.36
N GLY A 131 9.66 -11.42 10.70
CA GLY A 131 8.56 -11.15 11.63
C GLY A 131 7.16 -11.11 11.01
N PHE A 132 7.01 -11.40 9.72
CA PHE A 132 5.74 -11.25 9.01
C PHE A 132 5.30 -12.56 8.37
N ASP A 133 4.01 -12.88 8.55
CA ASP A 133 3.38 -14.03 7.90
C ASP A 133 3.10 -13.75 6.41
N LEU A 134 2.86 -12.48 6.08
CA LEU A 134 2.50 -12.03 4.74
C LEU A 134 3.13 -10.66 4.44
N VAL A 135 3.79 -10.56 3.29
CA VAL A 135 4.28 -9.30 2.71
C VAL A 135 3.44 -8.95 1.48
N LEU A 136 2.93 -7.73 1.43
CA LEU A 136 2.10 -7.21 0.35
C LEU A 136 2.81 -6.08 -0.41
N GLY A 137 2.60 -6.03 -1.72
CA GLY A 137 3.06 -4.91 -2.55
C GLY A 137 2.24 -4.78 -3.84
N ALA A 138 1.69 -3.60 -4.09
CA ALA A 138 0.87 -3.32 -5.27
C ALA A 138 1.52 -2.25 -6.17
N ASP A 139 1.88 -2.64 -7.39
CA ASP A 139 2.57 -1.80 -8.40
C ASP A 139 3.86 -1.15 -7.88
N ILE A 140 4.65 -1.91 -7.11
CA ILE A 140 5.91 -1.44 -6.51
C ILE A 140 7.16 -1.79 -7.33
N ILE A 141 7.03 -2.63 -8.36
CA ILE A 141 8.11 -3.03 -9.26
C ILE A 141 8.07 -2.18 -10.54
N TYR A 142 8.72 -1.02 -10.52
CA TYR A 142 8.74 -0.10 -11.68
C TYR A 142 9.98 0.81 -11.77
N LEU A 143 10.81 0.87 -10.72
CA LEU A 143 12.09 1.59 -10.74
C LEU A 143 13.21 0.56 -10.58
N GLU A 144 13.99 0.34 -11.63
CA GLU A 144 15.07 -0.65 -11.61
C GLU A 144 16.11 -0.37 -10.52
N ASP A 145 16.42 0.91 -10.31
CA ASP A 145 17.35 1.37 -9.26
C ASP A 145 16.96 0.91 -7.85
N THR A 146 15.67 0.60 -7.62
CA THR A 146 15.19 0.17 -6.30
C THR A 146 15.10 -1.34 -6.14
N PHE A 147 15.35 -2.14 -7.18
CA PHE A 147 15.18 -3.60 -7.13
C PHE A 147 16.10 -4.26 -6.10
N ALA A 148 17.37 -3.87 -6.06
CA ALA A 148 18.32 -4.41 -5.09
C ALA A 148 17.90 -4.09 -3.64
N SER A 149 17.42 -2.86 -3.42
CA SER A 149 16.93 -2.42 -2.11
C SER A 149 15.64 -3.14 -1.71
N LEU A 150 14.69 -3.32 -2.64
CA LEU A 150 13.47 -4.08 -2.41
C LEU A 150 13.78 -5.54 -2.06
N LEU A 151 14.72 -6.17 -2.78
CA LEU A 151 15.13 -7.54 -2.50
C LEU A 151 15.74 -7.68 -1.10
N ARG A 152 16.63 -6.75 -0.70
CA ARG A 152 17.18 -6.72 0.67
C ARG A 152 16.08 -6.59 1.72
N THR A 153 15.10 -5.72 1.47
CA THR A 153 13.93 -5.58 2.35
C THR A 153 13.13 -6.87 2.45
N LEU A 154 12.82 -7.53 1.33
CA LEU A 154 12.10 -8.80 1.33
C LEU A 154 12.86 -9.88 2.11
N LEU A 155 14.18 -10.02 1.87
CA LEU A 155 15.02 -10.99 2.56
C LEU A 155 15.07 -10.77 4.07
N HIS A 156 15.04 -9.52 4.54
CA HIS A 156 14.99 -9.21 5.96
C HIS A 156 13.62 -9.53 6.58
N LEU A 157 12.53 -9.17 5.89
CA LEU A 157 11.17 -9.27 6.44
C LEU A 157 10.62 -10.70 6.42
N CYS A 158 11.10 -11.53 5.50
CA CYS A 158 10.59 -12.88 5.28
C CYS A 158 11.36 -13.94 6.09
N HIS A 159 10.64 -14.95 6.54
CA HIS A 159 11.17 -16.24 6.98
C HIS A 159 10.65 -17.36 6.04
N ASP A 160 11.05 -18.60 6.30
CA ASP A 160 10.78 -19.74 5.40
C ASP A 160 9.30 -20.00 5.09
N THR A 161 8.37 -19.51 5.91
CA THR A 161 6.92 -19.67 5.67
C THR A 161 6.21 -18.37 5.35
N THR A 162 6.93 -17.25 5.20
CA THR A 162 6.34 -15.99 4.79
C THR A 162 5.82 -16.10 3.37
N VAL A 163 4.57 -15.69 3.15
CA VAL A 163 4.01 -15.54 1.81
C VAL A 163 4.28 -14.12 1.33
N VAL A 164 4.73 -13.97 0.08
CA VAL A 164 4.90 -12.66 -0.56
C VAL A 164 3.91 -12.54 -1.72
N LEU A 165 3.06 -11.53 -1.68
CA LEU A 165 2.12 -11.22 -2.77
C LEU A 165 2.47 -9.89 -3.40
N LEU A 166 2.86 -9.95 -4.68
CA LEU A 166 3.13 -8.77 -5.49
C LEU A 166 2.13 -8.72 -6.64
N SER A 167 1.28 -7.69 -6.65
CA SER A 167 0.39 -7.41 -7.78
C SER A 167 1.07 -6.38 -8.65
N CYS A 168 1.51 -6.77 -9.85
CA CYS A 168 2.28 -5.90 -10.73
C CYS A 168 1.76 -5.98 -12.16
N LYS A 169 1.82 -4.87 -12.89
CA LYS A 169 1.69 -4.87 -14.34
C LYS A 169 3.09 -5.00 -14.92
N ILE A 170 3.38 -6.09 -15.62
CA ILE A 170 4.63 -6.25 -16.35
C ILE A 170 4.60 -5.25 -17.52
N ARG A 171 5.57 -4.33 -17.55
CA ARG A 171 5.65 -3.25 -18.55
C ARG A 171 6.87 -3.37 -19.48
N TYR A 172 7.67 -4.43 -19.34
CA TYR A 172 8.84 -4.70 -20.18
C TYR A 172 8.51 -5.69 -21.31
N GLU A 173 9.14 -5.52 -22.47
CA GLU A 173 9.20 -6.59 -23.48
C GLU A 173 9.95 -7.78 -22.88
N ARG A 174 9.43 -8.99 -23.12
CA ARG A 174 10.17 -10.21 -22.82
C ARG A 174 11.21 -10.36 -23.92
N ASP A 175 12.49 -10.39 -23.54
CA ASP A 175 13.55 -10.91 -24.41
C ASP A 175 13.26 -12.37 -24.82
#